data_AF-A0A917E9L0-F1
#
_entry.id   AF-A0A917E9L0-F1
#
_cell.length_a   1.000
_cell.length_b   1.000
_cell.length_c   1.000
_cell.angle_alpha   90.00
_cell.angle_beta   90.00
_cell.angle_gamma   90.00
#
_symmetry.space_group_name_H-M   'P 1'
#
loop_
_entity.id
_entity.type
_entity.pdbx_description
1 polymer ?
#
loop_
_entity_poly.entity_id
_entity_poly.type
_entity_poly.pdbx_seq_one_letter_code
_entity_poly.pdbx_strand_id
1 'polypeptide(L)'
;MAHALSLAQNEIADDDALARDVLGQVAGRWSLGVLCVLAEAKGPIRFSRVLDGVDGITAKVLTQALRQLERDGFATRTIYAQVPPRVEYALTELGLELIEHVDPLTRWATRRAKDFRAARARFVR
;
A
#
# COMPACT_ATOMS: atom_id res chain seq x y z
N MET A 1 30.91 -27.26 -3.97
CA MET A 1 30.97 -25.80 -4.24
C MET A 1 29.97 -25.36 -5.31
N ALA A 2 29.78 -26.07 -6.43
CA ALA A 2 28.79 -25.70 -7.46
C ALA A 2 27.32 -25.68 -6.99
N HIS A 3 26.93 -26.59 -6.07
CA HIS A 3 25.55 -26.70 -5.58
C HIS A 3 25.13 -25.52 -4.66
N ALA A 4 26.08 -24.96 -3.89
CA ALA A 4 25.83 -23.82 -3.00
C ALA A 4 25.69 -22.50 -3.79
N LEU A 5 26.46 -22.34 -4.87
CA LEU A 5 26.33 -21.21 -5.78
C LEU A 5 25.00 -21.25 -6.55
N SER A 6 24.55 -22.44 -6.96
CA SER A 6 23.25 -22.61 -7.63
C SER A 6 22.06 -22.33 -6.70
N LEU A 7 22.14 -22.66 -5.42
CA LEU A 7 21.08 -22.37 -4.44
C LEU A 7 21.00 -20.86 -4.14
N ALA A 8 22.15 -20.22 -3.89
CA ALA A 8 22.20 -18.77 -3.67
C ALA A 8 21.73 -17.98 -4.91
N GLN A 9 22.08 -18.41 -6.12
CA GLN A 9 21.58 -17.78 -7.36
C GLN A 9 20.07 -17.97 -7.55
N ASN A 10 19.52 -19.10 -7.09
CA ASN A 10 18.09 -19.38 -7.17
C ASN A 10 17.29 -18.58 -6.12
N GLU A 11 17.85 -18.41 -4.91
CA GLU A 11 17.27 -17.56 -3.85
C GLU A 11 17.24 -16.08 -4.26
N ILE A 12 18.34 -15.56 -4.81
CA ILE A 12 18.40 -14.16 -5.28
C ILE A 12 17.39 -13.88 -6.41
N ALA A 13 17.22 -14.83 -7.34
CA ALA A 13 16.25 -14.69 -8.42
C ALA A 13 14.79 -14.71 -7.93
N ASP A 14 14.52 -15.47 -6.87
CA ASP A 14 13.22 -15.54 -6.20
C ASP A 14 12.93 -14.23 -5.44
N ASP A 15 13.93 -13.69 -4.74
CA ASP A 15 13.84 -12.40 -4.04
C ASP A 15 13.55 -11.23 -4.99
N ASP A 16 14.22 -11.18 -6.15
CA ASP A 16 13.96 -10.14 -7.17
C ASP A 16 12.55 -10.25 -7.76
N ALA A 17 12.02 -11.47 -7.91
CA ALA A 17 10.67 -11.69 -8.38
C ALA A 17 9.64 -11.26 -7.33
N LEU A 18 9.87 -11.61 -6.07
CA LEU A 18 9.05 -11.20 -4.94
C LEU A 18 9.04 -9.68 -4.78
N ALA A 19 10.20 -9.03 -4.84
CA ALA A 19 10.31 -7.57 -4.76
C ALA A 19 9.50 -6.89 -5.87
N ARG A 20 9.56 -7.41 -7.11
CA ARG A 20 8.76 -6.87 -8.23
C ARG A 20 7.27 -7.06 -8.03
N ASP A 21 6.83 -8.20 -7.52
CA ASP A 21 5.41 -8.45 -7.23
C ASP A 21 4.90 -7.49 -6.14
N VAL A 22 5.61 -7.42 -5.02
CA VAL A 22 5.29 -6.52 -3.91
C VAL A 22 5.25 -5.05 -4.36
N LEU A 23 6.26 -4.59 -5.11
CA LEU A 23 6.26 -3.23 -5.66
C LEU A 23 5.09 -3.00 -6.62
N GLY A 24 4.71 -3.99 -7.42
CA GLY A 24 3.54 -3.93 -8.30
C GLY A 24 2.23 -3.77 -7.52
N GLN A 25 2.06 -4.55 -6.45
CA GLN A 25 0.89 -4.48 -5.55
C GLN A 25 0.77 -3.11 -4.88
N VAL A 26 1.90 -2.60 -4.36
CA VAL A 26 1.97 -1.31 -3.67
C VAL A 26 1.77 -0.15 -4.65
N ALA A 27 2.36 -0.22 -5.85
CA ALA A 27 2.16 0.78 -6.91
C ALA A 27 0.75 0.75 -7.53
N GLY A 28 -0.10 -0.19 -7.09
CA GLY A 28 -1.50 -0.24 -7.45
C GLY A 28 -2.24 1.06 -7.10
N ARG A 29 -3.23 1.41 -7.93
CA ARG A 29 -3.98 2.68 -7.88
C ARG A 29 -4.48 3.08 -6.49
N TRP A 30 -4.82 2.10 -5.65
CA TRP A 30 -5.48 2.32 -4.36
C TRP A 30 -4.58 2.02 -3.16
N SER A 31 -3.59 1.15 -3.31
CA SER A 31 -2.79 0.61 -2.19
C SER A 31 -2.05 1.71 -1.44
N LEU A 32 -1.36 2.61 -2.15
CA LEU A 32 -0.70 3.76 -1.51
C LEU A 32 -1.68 4.70 -0.79
N GLY A 33 -2.84 4.97 -1.38
CA GLY A 33 -3.86 5.81 -0.74
C GLY A 33 -4.33 5.20 0.59
N VAL A 34 -4.59 3.89 0.60
CA VAL A 34 -4.98 3.16 1.81
C VAL A 34 -3.87 3.19 2.86
N LEU A 35 -2.62 2.90 2.48
CA LEU A 35 -1.48 2.92 3.39
C LEU A 35 -1.26 4.32 3.98
N CYS A 36 -1.37 5.39 3.18
CA CYS A 36 -1.26 6.76 3.67
C CYS A 36 -2.35 7.09 4.71
N VAL A 37 -3.61 6.73 4.45
CA VAL A 37 -4.70 6.98 5.41
C VAL A 37 -4.48 6.21 6.73
N LEU A 38 -3.99 4.97 6.65
CA LEU A 38 -3.64 4.20 7.85
C LEU A 38 -2.44 4.82 8.61
N ALA A 39 -1.44 5.34 7.90
CA ALA A 39 -0.30 6.04 8.51
C ALA A 39 -0.72 7.33 9.23
N GLU A 40 -1.56 8.14 8.59
CA GLU A 40 -2.06 9.41 9.11
C GLU A 40 -2.90 9.24 10.39
N ALA A 41 -3.59 8.11 10.51
CA ALA A 41 -4.42 7.79 11.67
C ALA A 41 -3.64 7.60 12.97
N LYS A 42 -2.33 7.32 12.91
CA LYS A 42 -1.45 7.06 14.07
C LYS A 42 -2.03 6.01 15.04
N GLY A 43 -2.69 4.99 14.50
CA GLY A 43 -3.35 3.94 15.27
C GLY A 43 -4.42 3.19 14.48
N PRO A 44 -5.06 2.19 15.09
CA PRO A 44 -6.10 1.40 14.43
C PRO A 44 -7.35 2.24 14.13
N ILE A 45 -7.87 2.12 12.90
CA ILE A 45 -9.09 2.82 12.47
C ILE A 45 -10.08 1.89 11.75
N ARG A 46 -11.36 2.27 11.82
CA ARG A 46 -12.46 1.50 11.20
C ARG A 46 -12.44 1.61 9.68
N PHE A 47 -13.00 0.59 9.03
CA PHE A 47 -13.19 0.55 7.57
C PHE A 47 -13.78 1.85 6.99
N SER A 48 -14.81 2.42 7.62
CA SER A 48 -15.46 3.65 7.13
C SER A 48 -14.49 4.83 7.11
N ARG A 49 -13.61 4.95 8.11
CA ARG A 49 -12.59 6.01 8.12
C ARG A 49 -11.57 5.85 7.01
N VAL A 50 -11.21 4.60 6.69
CA VAL A 50 -10.34 4.32 5.54
C VAL A 50 -11.06 4.65 4.22
N LEU A 51 -12.33 4.28 4.11
CA LEU A 51 -13.17 4.56 2.94
C LEU A 51 -13.31 6.06 2.68
N ASP A 52 -13.59 6.83 3.73
CA ASP A 52 -13.75 8.28 3.66
C ASP A 52 -12.43 9.00 3.32
N GLY A 53 -11.28 8.39 3.65
CA GLY A 53 -9.96 8.97 3.42
C GLY A 53 -9.38 8.72 2.03
N VAL A 54 -9.97 7.80 1.23
CA VAL A 54 -9.46 7.45 -0.10
C VAL A 54 -10.46 7.84 -1.18
N ASP A 55 -10.29 9.03 -1.74
CA ASP A 55 -11.20 9.61 -2.72
C ASP A 55 -11.46 8.69 -3.93
N GLY A 56 -12.74 8.38 -4.15
CA GLY A 56 -13.21 7.61 -5.31
C GLY A 56 -13.03 6.09 -5.20
N ILE A 57 -12.51 5.57 -4.09
CA ILE A 57 -12.49 4.12 -3.88
C ILE A 57 -13.90 3.62 -3.56
N THR A 58 -14.28 2.46 -4.09
CA THR A 58 -15.52 1.80 -3.69
C THR A 58 -15.29 0.88 -2.50
N ALA A 59 -16.31 0.63 -1.68
CA ALA A 59 -16.20 -0.29 -0.54
C ALA A 59 -15.72 -1.71 -0.96
N LYS A 60 -16.18 -2.19 -2.13
CA LYS A 60 -15.73 -3.47 -2.69
C LYS A 60 -14.23 -3.46 -2.99
N VAL A 61 -13.74 -2.42 -3.65
CA VAL A 61 -12.32 -2.27 -4.00
C VAL A 61 -11.47 -2.07 -2.75
N LEU A 62 -11.93 -1.28 -1.77
CA LEU A 62 -11.24 -1.12 -0.50
C LEU A 62 -11.10 -2.44 0.25
N THR A 63 -12.15 -3.27 0.27
CA THR A 63 -12.09 -4.61 0.87
C THR A 63 -11.02 -5.47 0.21
N GLN A 64 -10.92 -5.42 -1.13
CA GLN A 64 -9.89 -6.15 -1.86
C GLN A 64 -8.48 -5.63 -1.54
N ALA A 65 -8.30 -4.29 -1.51
CA ALA A 65 -7.04 -3.66 -1.18
C ALA A 65 -6.58 -4.02 0.24
N LEU A 66 -7.45 -3.89 1.25
CA LEU A 66 -7.11 -4.23 2.63
C LEU A 66 -6.76 -5.70 2.81
N ARG A 67 -7.46 -6.61 2.13
CA ARG A 67 -7.12 -8.05 2.15
C ARG A 67 -5.76 -8.33 1.52
N GLN A 68 -5.43 -7.61 0.45
CA GLN A 68 -4.12 -7.76 -0.19
C GLN A 68 -3.01 -7.24 0.72
N LEU A 69 -3.17 -6.02 1.27
CA LEU A 69 -2.22 -5.44 2.21
C LEU A 69 -2.05 -6.29 3.48
N GLU A 70 -3.10 -6.96 3.95
CA GLU A 70 -3.04 -7.91 5.06
C GLU A 70 -2.21 -9.15 4.69
N ARG A 71 -2.43 -9.72 3.49
CA ARG A 71 -1.65 -10.87 2.99
C ARG A 71 -0.17 -10.55 2.80
N ASP A 72 0.13 -9.35 2.31
CA ASP A 72 1.49 -8.89 2.06
C ASP A 72 2.19 -8.41 3.35
N GLY A 73 1.48 -8.44 4.49
CA GLY A 73 2.04 -8.09 5.79
C GLY A 73 2.18 -6.60 6.05
N PHE A 74 1.54 -5.73 5.26
CA PHE A 74 1.58 -4.27 5.46
C PHE A 74 0.52 -3.76 6.43
N ALA A 75 -0.58 -4.49 6.59
CA ALA A 75 -1.69 -4.09 7.45
C ALA A 75 -2.15 -5.24 8.34
N THR A 76 -2.65 -4.90 9.52
CA THR A 76 -3.35 -5.82 10.41
C THR A 76 -4.85 -5.56 10.37
N ARG A 77 -5.63 -6.62 10.65
CA ARG A 77 -7.08 -6.55 10.80
C ARG A 77 -7.47 -7.13 12.15
N THR A 78 -8.01 -6.28 13.03
CA THR A 78 -8.43 -6.68 14.37
C THR A 78 -9.95 -6.66 14.49
N ILE A 79 -10.53 -7.78 14.94
CA ILE A 79 -11.97 -7.90 15.22
C ILE A 79 -12.18 -7.76 16.72
N TYR A 80 -13.04 -6.83 17.11
CA TYR A 80 -13.48 -6.64 18.49
C TYR A 80 -14.86 -7.26 18.68
N ALA A 81 -14.93 -8.29 19.50
CA ALA A 81 -16.17 -8.98 19.88
C ALA A 81 -16.98 -8.15 20.89
N GLN A 82 -17.60 -7.08 20.39
CA GLN A 82 -18.52 -6.20 21.12
C GLN A 82 -19.85 -6.08 20.35
N VAL A 83 -20.86 -5.45 20.94
CA VAL A 83 -22.14 -5.16 20.25
C VAL A 83 -22.25 -3.66 19.97
N PRO A 84 -22.36 -3.23 18.70
CA PRO A 84 -22.17 -4.02 17.48
C PRO A 84 -20.69 -4.37 17.24
N PRO A 85 -20.38 -5.48 16.53
CA PRO A 85 -19.00 -5.87 16.22
C PRO A 85 -18.23 -4.77 15.51
N ARG A 86 -16.97 -4.59 15.88
CA ARG A 86 -16.08 -3.59 15.30
C ARG A 86 -14.88 -4.26 14.66
N VAL A 87 -14.50 -3.77 13.48
CA VAL A 87 -13.27 -4.18 12.80
C VAL A 87 -12.42 -2.94 12.59
N GLU A 88 -11.13 -3.06 12.90
CA GLU A 88 -10.16 -1.99 12.66
C GLU A 88 -8.93 -2.50 11.94
N TYR A 89 -8.24 -1.54 11.32
CA TYR A 89 -7.08 -1.74 10.50
C TYR A 89 -5.97 -0.81 10.98
N ALA A 90 -4.74 -1.31 11.02
CA ALA A 90 -3.54 -0.54 11.34
C ALA A 90 -2.39 -1.02 10.48
N LEU A 91 -1.39 -0.15 10.25
CA LEU A 91 -0.14 -0.59 9.64
C LEU A 91 0.63 -1.54 10.56
N THR A 92 1.33 -2.49 9.96
CA THR A 92 2.42 -3.23 10.63
C THR A 92 3.69 -2.38 10.64
N GLU A 93 4.75 -2.87 11.29
CA GLU A 93 6.09 -2.28 11.18
C GLU A 93 6.57 -2.23 9.73
N LEU A 94 6.37 -3.31 8.97
CA LEU A 94 6.67 -3.37 7.54
C LEU A 94 5.89 -2.32 6.72
N GLY A 95 4.60 -2.13 7.05
CA GLY A 95 3.77 -1.10 6.43
C GLY A 95 4.24 0.32 6.73
N LEU A 96 4.71 0.57 7.95
CA LEU A 96 5.28 1.86 8.35
C LEU A 96 6.60 2.14 7.61
N GLU A 97 7.51 1.16 7.57
CA GLU A 97 8.79 1.26 6.86
C GLU A 97 8.57 1.57 5.37
N LEU A 98 7.64 0.87 4.72
CA LEU A 98 7.28 1.15 3.33
C LEU A 98 6.81 2.60 3.13
N ILE A 99 5.99 3.13 4.04
CA ILE A 99 5.52 4.52 3.97
C ILE A 99 6.70 5.50 4.07
N GLU A 100 7.70 5.23 4.91
CA GLU A 100 8.90 6.08 5.00
C GLU A 100 9.67 6.14 3.67
N HIS A 101 9.71 5.03 2.92
CA HIS A 101 10.33 4.99 1.59
C HIS A 101 9.49 5.67 0.50
N VAL A 102 8.16 5.59 0.59
CA VAL A 102 7.25 6.15 -0.43
C VAL A 102 6.99 7.64 -0.23
N ASP A 103 6.98 8.12 1.00
CA ASP A 103 6.65 9.50 1.36
C ASP A 103 7.53 10.55 0.61
N PRO A 104 8.86 10.38 0.44
CA PRO A 104 9.65 11.24 -0.44
C PRO A 104 9.14 11.31 -1.90
N LEU A 105 8.69 10.18 -2.45
CA LEU A 105 8.16 10.09 -3.82
C LEU A 105 6.82 10.82 -3.94
N THR A 106 5.92 10.59 -2.98
CA THR A 106 4.62 11.28 -2.91
C THR A 106 4.82 12.79 -2.78
N ARG A 107 5.74 13.24 -1.92
CA ARG A 107 6.08 14.66 -1.79
C ARG A 107 6.63 15.26 -3.08
N TRP A 108 7.49 14.54 -3.79
CA TRP A 108 7.99 14.99 -5.10
C TRP A 108 6.84 15.14 -6.11
N ALA A 109 5.97 14.14 -6.20
CA ALA A 109 4.83 14.17 -7.12
C ALA A 109 3.90 15.36 -6.84
N THR A 110 3.60 15.61 -5.55
CA THR A 110 2.79 16.76 -5.12
C THR A 110 3.45 18.10 -5.48
N ARG A 111 4.76 18.26 -5.25
CA ARG A 111 5.49 19.48 -5.64
C ARG A 111 5.44 19.72 -7.15
N ARG A 112 5.48 18.66 -7.96
CA ARG A 112 5.46 18.70 -9.44
C ARG A 112 4.06 18.61 -10.03
N ALA A 113 3.01 18.69 -9.22
CA ALA A 113 1.62 18.50 -9.67
C ALA A 113 1.20 19.49 -10.78
N LYS A 114 1.71 20.73 -10.78
CA LYS A 114 1.45 21.71 -11.85
C LYS A 114 2.04 21.26 -13.19
N ASP A 115 3.25 20.71 -13.16
CA ASP A 115 3.94 20.22 -14.37
C ASP A 115 3.20 19.02 -14.97
N PHE A 116 2.75 18.08 -14.14
CA PHE A 116 1.95 16.94 -14.62
C PHE A 116 0.61 17.38 -15.22
N ARG A 117 -0.08 18.36 -14.62
CA ARG A 117 -1.32 18.91 -15.18
C ARG A 117 -1.07 19.58 -16.53
N ALA A 118 -0.03 20.41 -16.64
CA ALA A 118 0.34 21.08 -17.88
C ALA A 118 0.74 20.06 -18.98
N ALA A 119 1.49 19.02 -18.62
CA ALA A 119 1.85 17.96 -19.56
C ALA A 119 0.62 17.21 -20.08
N ARG A 120 -0.32 16.82 -19.19
CA ARG A 120 -1.56 16.12 -19.58
C ARG A 120 -2.44 16.98 -20.50
N ALA A 121 -2.60 18.27 -20.20
CA ALA A 121 -3.41 19.18 -21.01
C ALA A 121 -2.91 19.31 -22.47
N ARG A 122 -1.62 19.07 -22.74
CA ARG A 122 -1.08 19.10 -24.11
C ARG A 122 -1.55 17.93 -24.99
N PHE A 123 -1.99 16.83 -24.39
CA PHE A 123 -2.36 15.59 -25.08
C PHE A 123 -3.86 15.27 -25.04
N VAL A 124 -4.65 16.05 -24.28
CA VAL A 124 -6.11 15.96 -24.36
C VAL A 124 -6.54 16.82 -25.56
N ARG A 125 -6.71 16.16 -26.71
CA ARG A 125 -7.43 16.69 -27.89
C ARG A 125 -8.90 16.29 -27.83
#